data_AF-A0A1V5R622-F1
#
_entry.id   AF-A0A1V5R622-F1
#
_cell.length_a   1.000
_cell.length_b   1.000
_cell.length_c   1.000
_cell.angle_alpha   90.00
_cell.angle_beta   90.00
_cell.angle_gamma   90.00
#
_symmetry.space_group_name_H-M   'P 1'
#
loop_
_entity.id
_entity.type
_entity.pdbx_description
1 polymer ?
#
loop_
_entity_poly.entity_id
_entity_poly.type
_entity_poly.pdbx_seq_one_letter_code
_entity_poly.pdbx_strand_id
1 'polypeptide(L)'
;MEKYGITLVEPLTPLMVRDVVVNCFAQAHCEGAGIAPQDKDMNREYCRQIIMKFFDKTGGDFNNPTKESIIKVLGELAEFSKNFRDQEVVKKHYQEIKELVDGLN
;
A
#
# COMPACT_ATOMS: atom_id res chain seq x y z
N MET A 1 6.14 -6.77 15.31
CA MET A 1 4.66 -6.67 15.21
C MET A 1 4.23 -7.12 13.81
N GLU A 2 2.97 -7.51 13.57
CA GLU A 2 2.48 -7.82 12.22
C GLU A 2 1.47 -6.76 11.77
N LYS A 3 1.58 -6.32 10.51
CA LYS A 3 0.63 -5.38 9.89
C LYS A 3 0.35 -5.80 8.44
N TYR A 4 -0.92 -6.00 8.10
CA TYR A 4 -1.34 -6.44 6.76
C TYR A 4 -0.54 -7.68 6.26
N GLY A 5 -0.30 -8.66 7.13
CA GLY A 5 0.47 -9.87 6.79
C GLY A 5 1.96 -9.65 6.56
N ILE A 6 2.52 -8.50 6.93
CA ILE A 6 3.96 -8.22 6.93
C ILE A 6 4.46 -8.16 8.37
N THR A 7 5.50 -8.94 8.67
CA THR A 7 6.20 -8.87 9.94
C THR A 7 7.13 -7.65 9.96
N LEU A 8 6.84 -6.73 10.87
CA LEU A 8 7.64 -5.55 11.16
C LEU A 8 8.62 -5.83 12.29
N VAL A 9 9.90 -5.74 11.96
CA VAL A 9 11.06 -5.75 12.87
C VAL A 9 11.70 -4.36 12.93
N GLU A 10 12.36 -4.07 14.04
CA GLU A 10 13.09 -2.82 14.21
C GLU A 10 14.58 -2.99 13.81
N PRO A 11 15.20 -1.97 13.18
CA PRO A 11 14.58 -0.71 12.76
C PRO A 11 13.64 -0.90 11.57
N LEU A 12 12.56 -0.11 11.51
CA LEU A 12 11.68 -0.09 10.35
C LEU A 12 12.44 0.39 9.11
N THR A 13 12.23 -0.28 7.98
CA THR A 13 12.81 0.11 6.69
C THR A 13 11.74 0.57 5.71
N PRO A 14 12.06 1.48 4.79
CA PRO A 14 11.13 1.89 3.74
C PRO A 14 10.60 0.72 2.91
N LEU A 15 11.44 -0.31 2.68
CA LEU A 15 11.07 -1.51 1.93
C LEU A 15 9.95 -2.29 2.64
N MET A 16 10.04 -2.42 3.97
CA MET A 16 9.00 -3.06 4.76
C MET A 16 7.69 -2.28 4.71
N VAL A 17 7.75 -0.95 4.84
CA VAL A 17 6.53 -0.12 4.75
C VAL A 17 5.92 -0.18 3.35
N ARG A 18 6.74 -0.22 2.29
CA ARG A 18 6.28 -0.48 0.91
C ARG A 18 5.56 -1.83 0.79
N ASP A 19 6.09 -2.89 1.40
CA ASP A 19 5.43 -4.21 1.40
C ASP A 19 4.09 -4.17 2.14
N VAL A 20 4.01 -3.43 3.25
CA VAL A 20 2.75 -3.20 3.97
C VAL A 20 1.75 -2.45 3.07
N VAL A 21 2.18 -1.42 2.33
CA VAL A 21 1.31 -0.69 1.37
C VAL A 21 0.73 -1.66 0.34
N VAL A 22 1.56 -2.53 -0.25
CA VAL A 22 1.13 -3.52 -1.24
C VAL A 22 0.09 -4.47 -0.68
N ASN A 23 0.32 -5.02 0.50
CA ASN A 23 -0.64 -5.94 1.10
C ASN A 23 -1.91 -5.24 1.59
N CYS A 24 -1.80 -4.05 2.17
CA CYS A 24 -2.96 -3.26 2.57
C CYS A 24 -3.88 -2.99 1.37
N PHE A 25 -3.28 -2.55 0.26
CA PHE A 25 -4.02 -2.28 -0.96
C PHE A 25 -4.62 -3.55 -1.56
N ALA A 26 -3.86 -4.66 -1.61
CA ALA A 26 -4.38 -5.94 -2.08
C ALA A 26 -5.56 -6.45 -1.24
N GLN A 27 -5.48 -6.40 0.08
CA GLN A 27 -6.59 -6.83 0.94
C GLN A 27 -7.83 -5.93 0.76
N ALA A 28 -7.65 -4.61 0.71
CA ALA A 28 -8.77 -3.67 0.58
C ALA A 28 -9.41 -3.68 -0.82
N HIS A 29 -8.60 -3.81 -1.88
CA HIS A 29 -9.04 -3.70 -3.27
C HIS A 29 -9.36 -5.06 -3.87
N CYS A 30 -8.43 -6.01 -3.75
CA CYS A 30 -8.43 -7.29 -4.44
C CYS A 30 -9.21 -8.39 -3.67
N GLU A 31 -9.22 -8.39 -2.33
CA GLU A 31 -9.98 -9.38 -1.53
C GLU A 31 -11.42 -8.94 -1.20
N GLY A 32 -11.65 -7.64 -1.04
CA GLY A 32 -12.98 -7.07 -0.77
C GLY A 32 -13.95 -7.07 -1.96
N ALA A 33 -13.51 -7.48 -3.16
CA ALA A 33 -14.30 -7.45 -4.39
C ALA A 33 -15.18 -8.70 -4.60
N GLY A 34 -15.23 -9.65 -3.66
CA GLY A 34 -16.05 -10.86 -3.78
C GLY A 34 -15.54 -11.87 -4.82
N ILE A 35 -14.24 -11.86 -5.09
CA ILE A 35 -13.62 -12.64 -6.17
C ILE A 35 -13.21 -14.02 -5.67
N ALA A 36 -13.32 -15.01 -6.56
CA ALA A 36 -13.03 -16.40 -6.27
C ALA A 36 -11.55 -16.65 -5.91
N PRO A 37 -11.23 -17.63 -5.06
CA PRO A 37 -9.88 -17.86 -4.53
C PRO A 37 -8.78 -18.05 -5.57
N GLN A 38 -9.13 -18.59 -6.75
CA GLN A 38 -8.20 -18.84 -7.85
C GLN A 38 -7.63 -17.58 -8.51
N ASP A 39 -8.29 -16.42 -8.34
CA ASP A 39 -7.87 -15.16 -8.96
C ASP A 39 -7.03 -14.30 -8.00
N LYS A 40 -6.77 -14.78 -6.78
CA LYS A 40 -6.07 -14.02 -5.72
C LYS A 40 -4.64 -13.64 -6.13
N ASP A 41 -3.90 -14.55 -6.75
CA ASP A 41 -2.51 -14.29 -7.15
C ASP A 41 -2.42 -13.30 -8.31
N MET A 42 -3.32 -13.44 -9.31
CA MET A 42 -3.41 -12.50 -10.44
C MET A 42 -3.79 -11.09 -9.96
N ASN A 43 -4.71 -11.01 -9.01
CA ASN A 43 -5.11 -9.76 -8.41
C ASN A 43 -4.00 -9.12 -7.56
N ARG A 44 -3.22 -9.91 -6.82
CA ARG A 44 -2.10 -9.36 -6.03
C ARG A 44 -1.02 -8.75 -6.92
N GLU A 45 -0.70 -9.39 -8.04
CA GLU A 45 0.23 -8.84 -9.03
C GLU A 45 -0.32 -7.58 -9.69
N TYR A 46 -1.62 -7.55 -10.03
CA TYR A 46 -2.28 -6.34 -10.51
C TYR A 46 -2.22 -5.19 -9.48
N CYS A 47 -2.56 -5.48 -8.23
CA CYS A 47 -2.49 -4.54 -7.11
C CYS A 47 -1.04 -4.02 -6.92
N ARG A 48 -0.02 -4.89 -7.07
CA ARG A 48 1.41 -4.50 -7.07
C ARG A 48 1.77 -3.60 -8.25
N GLN A 49 1.30 -3.90 -9.45
CA GLN A 49 1.57 -3.09 -10.65
C GLN A 49 0.96 -1.69 -10.56
N ILE A 50 -0.22 -1.55 -9.96
CA ILE A 50 -0.81 -0.22 -9.68
C ILE A 50 0.14 0.60 -8.80
N ILE A 51 0.65 0.00 -7.73
CA ILE A 51 1.55 0.68 -6.81
C ILE A 51 2.86 1.05 -7.51
N MET A 52 3.43 0.15 -8.31
CA MET A 52 4.61 0.44 -9.13
C MET A 52 4.38 1.65 -10.06
N LYS A 53 3.20 1.74 -10.70
CA LYS A 53 2.83 2.90 -11.52
C LYS A 53 2.74 4.20 -10.71
N PHE A 54 2.28 4.14 -9.46
CA PHE A 54 2.25 5.33 -8.61
C PHE A 54 3.64 5.74 -8.12
N PHE A 55 4.55 4.80 -7.88
CA PHE A 55 5.95 5.13 -7.64
C PHE A 55 6.53 5.85 -8.86
N ASP A 56 6.36 5.30 -10.06
CA ASP A 56 6.83 5.94 -11.30
C ASP A 56 6.21 7.34 -11.51
N LYS A 57 4.88 7.47 -11.36
CA LYS A 57 4.16 8.75 -11.46
C LYS A 57 4.69 9.81 -10.49
N THR A 58 5.11 9.41 -9.29
CA THR A 58 5.57 10.33 -8.24
C THR A 58 7.09 10.55 -8.26
N GLY A 59 7.79 9.96 -9.24
CA GLY A 59 9.25 10.03 -9.38
C GLY A 59 10.02 9.20 -8.35
N GLY A 60 9.37 8.20 -7.73
CA GLY A 60 9.97 7.29 -6.77
C GLY A 60 10.41 5.96 -7.38
N ASP A 61 11.26 5.23 -6.65
CA ASP A 61 11.69 3.88 -7.02
C ASP A 61 10.98 2.85 -6.12
N PHE A 62 10.19 1.97 -6.74
CA PHE A 62 9.47 0.92 -6.02
C PHE A 62 10.40 -0.11 -5.35
N ASN A 63 11.57 -0.37 -5.94
CA ASN A 63 12.56 -1.32 -5.42
C ASN A 63 13.49 -0.68 -4.38
N ASN A 64 13.66 0.64 -4.44
CA ASN A 64 14.40 1.41 -3.47
C ASN A 64 13.58 2.59 -2.92
N PRO A 65 12.49 2.30 -2.18
CA PRO A 65 11.57 3.33 -1.75
C PRO A 65 12.20 4.23 -0.68
N THR A 66 11.87 5.52 -0.72
CA THR A 66 12.18 6.49 0.34
C THR A 66 10.92 6.87 1.12
N LYS A 67 11.09 7.38 2.34
CA LYS A 67 9.98 7.93 3.14
C LYS A 67 9.12 8.90 2.32
N GLU A 68 9.77 9.85 1.62
CA GLU A 68 9.09 10.84 0.78
C GLU A 68 8.30 10.19 -0.36
N SER A 69 8.90 9.25 -1.08
CA SER A 69 8.22 8.56 -2.19
C SER A 69 6.99 7.78 -1.70
N ILE A 70 7.08 7.13 -0.54
CA ILE A 70 5.94 6.40 0.04
C ILE A 70 4.81 7.36 0.39
N ILE A 71 5.10 8.53 0.98
CA ILE A 71 4.07 9.53 1.29
C ILE A 71 3.33 9.97 0.02
N LYS A 72 4.06 10.25 -1.05
CA LYS A 72 3.45 10.65 -2.34
C LYS A 72 2.55 9.54 -2.90
N VAL A 73 3.05 8.29 -2.87
CA VAL A 73 2.29 7.12 -3.32
C VAL A 73 1.03 6.90 -2.48
N LEU A 74 1.08 7.10 -1.17
CA LEU A 74 -0.12 7.02 -0.31
C LEU A 74 -1.18 8.05 -0.71
N GLY A 75 -0.77 9.27 -1.08
CA GLY A 75 -1.67 10.30 -1.58
C GLY A 75 -2.37 9.87 -2.88
N GLU A 76 -1.61 9.35 -3.84
CA GLU A 76 -2.14 8.83 -5.11
C GLU A 76 -3.08 7.64 -4.91
N LEU A 77 -2.73 6.70 -4.03
CA LEU A 77 -3.57 5.56 -3.68
C LEU A 77 -4.87 5.98 -3.00
N ALA A 78 -4.82 6.95 -2.09
CA ALA A 78 -6.00 7.48 -1.44
C ALA A 78 -6.93 8.15 -2.46
N GLU A 79 -6.39 8.97 -3.36
CA GLU A 79 -7.16 9.62 -4.42
C GLU A 79 -7.79 8.61 -5.37
N PHE A 80 -7.02 7.62 -5.82
CA PHE A 80 -7.51 6.52 -6.64
C PHE A 80 -8.67 5.77 -5.96
N SER A 81 -8.50 5.43 -4.68
CA SER A 81 -9.43 4.58 -3.94
C SER A 81 -10.76 5.24 -3.60
N LYS A 82 -10.83 6.58 -3.51
CA LYS A 82 -12.08 7.33 -3.28
C LYS A 82 -13.17 7.03 -4.30
N ASN A 83 -12.80 6.61 -5.51
CA ASN A 83 -13.76 6.27 -6.58
C ASN A 83 -14.43 4.90 -6.39
N PHE A 84 -13.90 4.05 -5.51
CA PHE A 84 -14.31 2.64 -5.38
C PHE A 84 -14.73 2.24 -3.97
N ARG A 85 -14.49 3.10 -2.98
CA ARG A 85 -14.62 2.79 -1.55
C ARG A 85 -15.14 3.99 -0.79
N ASP A 86 -15.72 3.70 0.36
CA ASP A 86 -16.11 4.71 1.34
C ASP A 86 -14.90 5.54 1.80
N GLN A 87 -15.07 6.85 1.91
CA GLN A 87 -13.98 7.77 2.21
C GLN A 87 -13.41 7.56 3.62
N GLU A 88 -14.22 7.15 4.60
CA GLU A 88 -13.74 6.87 5.95
C GLU A 88 -12.86 5.62 5.96
N VAL A 89 -13.19 4.61 5.14
CA VAL A 89 -12.34 3.42 4.96
C VAL A 89 -11.00 3.80 4.34
N VAL A 90 -11.01 4.62 3.28
CA VAL A 90 -9.77 5.11 2.64
C VAL A 90 -8.91 5.89 3.63
N LYS A 91 -9.52 6.82 4.38
CA LYS A 91 -8.84 7.65 5.37
C LYS A 91 -8.24 6.82 6.50
N LYS A 92 -8.95 5.81 7.00
CA LYS A 92 -8.45 4.89 8.02
C LYS A 92 -7.18 4.18 7.54
N HIS A 93 -7.21 3.53 6.37
CA HIS A 93 -6.04 2.82 5.85
C HIS A 93 -4.86 3.77 5.57
N TYR A 94 -5.13 4.96 5.02
CA TYR A 94 -4.10 5.98 4.81
C TYR A 94 -3.40 6.34 6.12
N GLN A 95 -4.17 6.61 7.18
CA GLN A 95 -3.62 7.00 8.48
C GLN A 95 -2.78 5.90 9.11
N GLU A 96 -3.26 4.65 9.08
CA GLU A 96 -2.52 3.51 9.63
C GLU A 96 -1.16 3.28 8.95
N ILE A 97 -1.06 3.47 7.63
CA ILE A 97 0.23 3.36 6.95
C ILE A 97 1.08 4.60 7.18
N LYS A 98 0.47 5.79 7.23
CA LYS A 98 1.20 7.04 7.51
C LYS A 98 1.95 6.96 8.84
N GLU A 99 1.36 6.37 9.88
CA GLU A 99 2.03 6.16 11.17
C GLU A 99 3.31 5.32 11.04
N LEU A 100 3.30 4.28 10.19
CA LEU A 100 4.51 3.49 9.90
C LEU A 100 5.57 4.30 9.16
N VAL A 101 5.14 5.12 8.20
CA VAL A 101 6.03 6.00 7.43
C VAL A 101 6.66 7.05 8.34
N ASP A 102 5.88 7.64 9.25
CA ASP A 102 6.36 8.63 10.21
C ASP A 102 7.44 8.04 11.13
N GLY A 103 7.33 6.74 11.48
CA GLY A 103 8.31 5.97 12.24
C GLY A 103 9.58 5.53 11.47
N LEU A 104 9.69 5.84 10.18
CA LEU A 104 10.95 5.70 9.44
C LEU A 104 11.89 6.84 9.87
N ASN A 105 13.02 6.49 10.48
CA ASN A 105 14.11 7.41 10.82
C ASN A 105 14.92 7.81 9.59
#